data_AF-A0A926U324-F1
#
_entry.id   AF-A0A926U324-F1
#
_cell.length_a   1.000
_cell.length_b   1.000
_cell.length_c   1.000
_cell.angle_alpha   90.00
_cell.angle_beta   90.00
_cell.angle_gamma   90.00
#
_symmetry.space_group_name_H-M   'P 1'
#
loop_
_entity.id
_entity.type
_entity.pdbx_description
1 polymer ?
#
loop_
_entity_poly.entity_id
_entity_poly.type
_entity_poly.pdbx_seq_one_letter_code
_entity_poly.pdbx_strand_id
1 'polypeptide(L)'
;METRGDQVRSARYQDLKIFQKGVRVTAYGVVPLATAVDYTLHFPDGTRSSLDWSYGRRSIGEVLQDLIYQQQLVNAIATIEHGNDVTFGQVHLNARGLSDGRKMLTWAEIDRVQLLDGTFYVFPPRSDRFAIHVDYGNVPNAPVFMALLKQFGKF
;
A
#
# COMPACT_ATOMS: atom_id res chain seq x y z
N MET A 1 9.42 -1.70 18.19
CA MET A 1 10.72 -1.23 18.70
C MET A 1 11.75 -1.74 17.71
N GLU A 2 12.38 -0.86 16.94
CA GLU A 2 13.48 -1.23 16.03
C GLU A 2 14.79 -0.76 16.68
N THR A 3 15.77 -1.65 16.76
CA THR A 3 17.13 -1.36 17.23
C THR A 3 18.08 -1.49 16.05
N ARG A 4 18.61 -0.37 15.56
CA ARG A 4 19.69 -0.32 14.58
C ARG A 4 20.84 0.48 15.18
N GLY A 5 21.84 -0.22 15.72
CA GLY A 5 22.88 0.40 16.54
C GLY A 5 22.34 0.90 17.89
N ASP A 6 22.83 2.05 18.37
CA ASP A 6 22.54 2.63 19.70
C ASP A 6 21.24 3.46 19.77
N GLN A 7 20.44 3.50 18.69
CA GLN A 7 19.17 4.20 18.66
C GLN A 7 17.99 3.22 18.67
N VAL A 8 17.25 3.22 19.77
CA VAL A 8 15.93 2.60 19.88
C VAL A 8 14.91 3.55 19.26
N ARG A 9 14.16 3.07 18.25
CA ARG A 9 13.01 3.82 17.71
C ARG A 9 11.70 3.09 18.00
N SER A 10 10.69 3.87 18.39
CA SER A 10 9.36 3.35 18.71
C SER A 10 8.28 4.27 18.14
N ALA A 11 7.27 3.66 17.53
CA ALA A 11 6.07 4.32 17.05
C ALA A 11 4.91 3.33 17.18
N ARG A 12 3.67 3.84 17.26
CA ARG A 12 2.48 2.98 17.22
C ARG A 12 2.22 2.53 15.78
N TYR A 13 1.70 1.32 15.59
CA TYR A 13 1.44 0.79 14.24
C TYR A 13 0.44 1.64 13.45
N GLN A 14 -0.54 2.25 14.12
CA GLN A 14 -1.47 3.21 13.51
C GLN A 14 -0.80 4.43 12.87
N ASP A 15 0.37 4.85 13.34
CA ASP A 15 1.05 6.06 12.87
C ASP A 15 2.17 5.75 11.86
N LEU A 16 2.47 4.46 11.64
CA LEU A 16 3.50 4.00 10.73
C LEU A 16 2.99 3.91 9.28
N LYS A 17 3.88 4.21 8.34
CA LYS A 17 3.66 3.95 6.92
C LYS A 17 4.71 2.96 6.43
N ILE A 18 4.28 1.83 5.89
CA ILE A 18 5.13 0.85 5.23
C ILE A 18 4.95 0.96 3.72
N PHE A 19 6.05 1.15 3.01
CA PHE A 19 6.12 1.13 1.55
C PHE A 19 6.79 -0.16 1.11
N GLN A 20 6.39 -0.63 -0.08
CA GLN A 20 6.82 -1.91 -0.61
C GLN A 20 7.22 -1.80 -2.06
N LYS A 21 8.36 -2.39 -2.41
CA LYS A 21 8.80 -2.45 -3.80
C LYS A 21 9.25 -3.87 -4.12
N GLY A 22 8.61 -4.48 -5.12
CA GLY A 22 9.07 -5.74 -5.67
C GLY A 22 10.39 -5.53 -6.42
N VAL A 23 11.40 -6.31 -6.09
CA VAL A 23 12.72 -6.31 -6.73
C VAL A 23 12.96 -7.67 -7.33
N ARG A 24 13.19 -7.72 -8.65
CA ARG A 24 13.59 -8.96 -9.32
C ARG A 24 15.04 -9.26 -8.96
N VAL A 25 15.28 -10.40 -8.32
CA VAL A 25 16.62 -10.92 -8.06
C VAL A 25 17.02 -11.78 -9.25
N THR A 26 18.12 -11.43 -9.93
CA THR A 26 18.62 -12.17 -11.08
C THR A 26 19.95 -12.87 -10.79
N ALA A 27 20.12 -14.10 -11.26
CA ALA A 27 21.42 -14.76 -11.38
C ALA A 27 22.17 -14.12 -12.54
N TYR A 28 23.41 -13.68 -12.31
CA TYR A 28 24.30 -13.18 -13.34
C TYR A 28 23.70 -12.05 -14.21
N GLY A 29 22.70 -11.32 -13.71
CA GLY A 29 22.03 -10.24 -14.43
C GLY A 29 21.00 -10.67 -15.47
N VAL A 30 20.78 -11.97 -15.71
CA VAL A 30 19.97 -12.45 -16.86
C VAL A 30 18.83 -13.38 -16.46
N VAL A 31 19.02 -14.24 -15.45
CA VAL A 31 18.01 -15.25 -15.09
C VAL A 31 17.28 -14.81 -13.82
N PRO A 32 15.96 -14.51 -13.86
CA PRO A 32 15.21 -14.20 -12.65
C PRO A 32 15.19 -15.43 -11.72
N LEU A 33 15.82 -15.30 -10.56
CA LEU A 33 15.90 -16.34 -9.53
C LEU A 33 14.75 -16.25 -8.54
N ALA A 34 14.37 -15.03 -8.16
CA ALA A 34 13.35 -14.76 -7.17
C ALA A 34 12.81 -13.33 -7.31
N THR A 35 11.67 -13.06 -6.67
CA THR A 35 11.23 -11.69 -6.39
C THR A 35 11.46 -11.44 -4.90
N ALA A 36 12.35 -10.51 -4.58
CA ALA A 36 12.49 -9.96 -3.23
C ALA A 36 11.50 -8.80 -3.07
N VAL A 37 11.13 -8.49 -1.83
CA VAL A 37 10.32 -7.31 -1.51
C VAL A 37 11.13 -6.43 -0.56
N ASP A 38 11.43 -5.22 -1.01
CA ASP A 38 12.04 -4.21 -0.14
C ASP A 38 10.94 -3.49 0.62
N TYR A 39 11.07 -3.43 1.94
CA TYR A 39 10.17 -2.70 2.82
C TYR A 39 10.85 -1.45 3.35
N THR A 40 10.16 -0.31 3.25
CA THR A 40 10.61 0.95 3.85
C THR A 40 9.56 1.46 4.84
N LEU A 41 9.96 1.59 6.10
CA LEU A 41 9.15 2.21 7.15
C LEU A 41 9.38 3.72 7.14
N HIS A 42 8.30 4.48 7.17
CA HIS A 42 8.30 5.91 7.42
C HIS A 42 7.67 6.15 8.79
N PHE A 43 8.41 6.82 9.66
CA PHE A 43 8.00 7.16 11.01
C PHE A 43 7.30 8.53 11.05
N PRO A 44 6.50 8.82 12.10
CA PRO A 44 5.81 10.10 12.24
C PRO A 44 6.75 11.31 12.34
N ASP A 45 7.98 11.09 12.83
CA ASP A 45 9.04 12.10 12.93
C ASP A 45 9.71 12.41 11.56
N GLY A 46 9.24 11.79 10.48
CA GLY A 46 9.77 11.96 9.13
C GLY A 46 10.96 11.06 8.81
N THR A 47 11.48 10.31 9.78
CA THR A 47 12.60 9.38 9.55
C THR A 47 12.16 8.15 8.75
N ARG A 48 13.12 7.51 8.09
CA ARG A 48 12.88 6.33 7.26
C ARG A 48 13.85 5.20 7.65
N SER A 49 13.36 3.96 7.64
CA SER A 49 14.19 2.76 7.82
C SER A 49 13.86 1.72 6.74
N SER A 50 14.88 1.22 6.07
CA SER A 50 14.74 0.06 5.18
C SER A 50 14.92 -1.21 6.01
N LEU A 51 13.98 -2.14 5.87
CA LEU A 51 14.08 -3.45 6.52
C LEU A 51 14.88 -4.37 5.61
N ASP A 52 15.98 -4.92 6.14
CA ASP A 52 16.81 -5.87 5.42
C ASP A 52 16.05 -7.21 5.29
N TRP A 53 16.20 -7.84 4.11
CA TRP A 53 15.46 -9.01 3.65
C TRP A 53 16.00 -10.33 4.25
N SER A 54 17.08 -10.26 5.01
CA SER A 54 17.72 -11.42 5.63
C SER A 54 17.10 -11.68 7.01
N TYR A 55 16.30 -12.74 7.15
CA TYR A 55 16.21 -13.65 8.32
C TYR A 55 14.86 -14.41 8.31
N GLY A 56 14.88 -15.70 7.95
CA GLY A 56 13.79 -16.66 8.23
C GLY A 56 12.79 -16.96 7.10
N ARG A 57 11.81 -17.84 7.38
CA ARG A 57 10.71 -18.24 6.46
C ARG A 57 9.67 -17.14 6.22
N ARG A 58 9.60 -16.14 7.11
CA ARG A 58 8.72 -14.99 7.04
C ARG A 58 9.54 -13.74 7.35
N SER A 59 9.58 -12.77 6.44
CA SER A 59 10.36 -11.56 6.66
C SER A 59 9.77 -10.71 7.79
N ILE A 60 10.60 -9.97 8.52
CA ILE A 60 10.12 -9.02 9.54
C ILE A 60 9.19 -7.95 8.93
N GLY A 61 9.41 -7.61 7.66
CA GLY A 61 8.54 -6.72 6.89
C GLY A 61 7.11 -7.23 6.77
N GLU A 62 6.92 -8.52 6.48
CA GLU A 62 5.59 -9.13 6.41
C GLU A 62 4.86 -9.13 7.75
N VAL A 63 5.57 -9.43 8.85
CA VAL A 63 4.98 -9.40 10.19
C VAL A 63 4.54 -7.99 10.57
N LEU A 64 5.38 -6.99 10.29
CA LEU A 64 5.04 -5.59 10.56
C LEU A 64 3.88 -5.12 9.69
N GLN A 65 3.85 -5.52 8.42
CA GLN A 65 2.75 -5.22 7.52
C GLN A 65 1.42 -5.76 8.05
N ASP A 66 1.37 -7.01 8.53
CA ASP A 66 0.14 -7.59 9.08
C ASP A 66 -0.37 -6.79 10.29
N LEU A 67 0.53 -6.41 11.20
CA LEU A 67 0.17 -5.65 12.40
C LEU A 67 -0.33 -4.25 12.05
N ILE A 68 0.33 -3.58 11.10
CA ILE A 68 -0.10 -2.28 10.58
C ILE A 68 -1.47 -2.43 9.89
N TYR A 69 -1.63 -3.45 9.05
CA TYR A 69 -2.86 -3.72 8.33
C TYR A 69 -4.05 -3.91 9.28
N GLN A 70 -3.90 -4.76 10.30
CA GLN A 70 -4.96 -5.05 11.26
C GLN A 70 -5.44 -3.79 11.99
N GLN A 71 -4.52 -2.92 12.40
CA GLN A 71 -4.91 -1.68 13.10
C GLN A 71 -5.48 -0.63 12.16
N GLN A 72 -4.84 -0.42 11.01
CA GLN A 72 -5.22 0.68 10.12
C GLN A 72 -6.49 0.39 9.32
N LEU A 73 -6.76 -0.86 8.98
CA LEU A 73 -7.96 -1.20 8.24
C LEU A 73 -9.24 -0.82 9.01
N VAL A 74 -9.31 -1.18 10.30
CA VAL A 74 -10.48 -0.84 11.14
C VAL A 74 -10.67 0.67 11.23
N ASN A 75 -9.59 1.42 11.46
CA ASN A 75 -9.65 2.88 11.54
C ASN A 75 -10.04 3.51 10.19
N ALA A 76 -9.52 2.99 9.08
CA ALA A 76 -9.82 3.50 7.74
C ALA A 76 -11.29 3.26 7.35
N ILE A 77 -11.85 2.09 7.65
CA ILE A 77 -13.27 1.79 7.45
C ILE A 77 -14.13 2.79 8.23
N ALA A 78 -13.88 2.93 9.54
CA ALA A 78 -14.63 3.86 10.39
C ALA A 78 -14.53 5.32 9.89
N THR A 79 -13.35 5.72 9.39
CA THR A 79 -13.12 7.05 8.80
C THR A 79 -14.04 7.27 7.59
N ILE A 80 -14.11 6.31 6.67
CA ILE A 80 -14.98 6.38 5.48
C ILE A 80 -16.46 6.36 5.86
N GLU A 81 -16.85 5.51 6.82
CA GLU A 81 -18.23 5.40 7.30
C GLU A 81 -18.72 6.70 7.96
N HIS A 82 -17.82 7.43 8.61
CA HIS A 82 -18.09 8.78 9.12
C HIS A 82 -18.05 9.89 8.04
N GLY A 83 -17.91 9.52 6.77
CA GLY A 83 -17.93 10.45 5.64
C GLY A 83 -16.62 11.20 5.40
N ASN A 84 -15.52 10.78 6.03
CA ASN A 84 -14.19 11.37 5.86
C ASN A 84 -13.36 10.62 4.80
N ASP A 85 -12.34 11.29 4.28
CA ASP A 85 -11.42 10.74 3.30
C ASP A 85 -10.25 10.01 3.97
N VAL A 86 -9.87 8.85 3.43
CA VAL A 86 -8.64 8.13 3.78
C VAL A 86 -7.63 8.33 2.66
N THR A 87 -6.42 8.77 3.01
CA THR A 87 -5.37 9.13 2.05
C THR A 87 -4.22 8.11 2.06
N PHE A 88 -3.86 7.62 0.87
CA PHE A 88 -2.70 6.76 0.64
C PHE A 88 -1.78 7.39 -0.40
N GLY A 89 -0.84 8.22 0.06
CA GLY A 89 0.04 8.95 -0.86
C GLY A 89 -0.77 9.95 -1.68
N GLN A 90 -0.81 9.77 -3.00
CA GLN A 90 -1.54 10.64 -3.92
C GLN A 90 -3.01 10.23 -4.14
N VAL A 91 -3.43 9.07 -3.64
CA VAL A 91 -4.81 8.57 -3.82
C VAL A 91 -5.63 8.72 -2.55
N HIS A 92 -6.91 9.02 -2.73
CA HIS A 92 -7.87 9.27 -1.65
C HIS A 92 -9.11 8.41 -1.87
N LEU A 93 -9.61 7.75 -0.81
CA LEU A 93 -10.84 6.99 -0.83
C LEU A 93 -11.84 7.59 0.14
N ASN A 94 -13.11 7.57 -0.25
CA ASN A 94 -14.23 7.89 0.63
C ASN A 94 -15.48 7.12 0.21
N ALA A 95 -16.60 7.41 0.88
CA ALA A 95 -17.85 6.72 0.63
C ALA A 95 -18.38 6.91 -0.81
N ARG A 96 -17.92 7.95 -1.52
CA ARG A 96 -18.34 8.25 -2.90
C ARG A 96 -17.51 7.50 -3.92
N GLY A 97 -16.21 7.32 -3.67
CA GLY A 97 -15.30 6.75 -4.66
C GLY A 97 -13.82 6.88 -4.37
N LEU A 98 -13.05 6.87 -5.44
CA LEU A 98 -11.59 6.94 -5.46
C LEU A 98 -11.13 8.16 -6.27
N SER A 99 -10.17 8.90 -5.73
CA SER A 99 -9.51 10.02 -6.43
C SER A 99 -7.99 9.89 -6.41
N ASP A 100 -7.33 10.45 -7.42
CA ASP A 100 -5.87 10.68 -7.47
C ASP A 100 -5.51 12.18 -7.35
N GLY A 101 -6.45 12.99 -6.88
CA GLY A 101 -6.33 14.45 -6.79
C GLY A 101 -6.58 15.20 -8.11
N ARG A 102 -6.54 14.51 -9.26
CA ARG A 102 -6.85 15.10 -10.58
C ARG A 102 -8.21 14.67 -11.08
N LYS A 103 -8.57 13.41 -10.82
CA LYS A 103 -9.82 12.80 -11.22
C LYS A 103 -10.46 12.12 -10.01
N MET A 104 -11.78 12.12 -9.98
CA MET A 104 -12.59 11.34 -9.04
C MET A 104 -13.41 10.35 -9.86
N LEU A 105 -13.41 9.08 -9.44
CA LEU A 105 -14.31 8.05 -9.95
C LEU A 105 -15.20 7.61 -8.82
N THR A 106 -16.51 7.68 -9.02
CA THR A 106 -17.45 7.08 -8.07
C THR A 106 -17.35 5.56 -8.10
N TRP A 107 -17.80 4.87 -7.06
CA TRP A 107 -17.78 3.40 -7.03
C TRP A 107 -18.55 2.76 -8.21
N ALA A 108 -19.59 3.42 -8.71
CA ALA A 108 -20.36 2.97 -9.88
C ALA A 108 -19.62 3.17 -11.22
N GLU A 109 -18.63 4.06 -11.26
CA GLU A 109 -17.79 4.34 -12.42
C GLU A 109 -16.50 3.51 -12.42
N ILE A 110 -16.35 2.57 -11.48
CA ILE A 110 -15.23 1.64 -11.42
C ILE A 110 -15.75 0.24 -11.75
N ASP A 111 -15.18 -0.35 -12.79
CA ASP A 111 -15.50 -1.71 -13.25
C ASP A 111 -14.54 -2.73 -12.64
N ARG A 112 -13.24 -2.41 -12.71
CA ARG A 112 -12.18 -3.27 -12.22
C ARG A 112 -10.95 -2.48 -11.81
N VAL A 113 -10.22 -3.05 -10.86
CA VAL A 113 -8.88 -2.62 -10.49
C VAL A 113 -7.91 -3.77 -10.76
N GLN A 114 -6.81 -3.47 -11.44
CA GLN A 114 -5.77 -4.46 -11.76
C GLN A 114 -4.42 -3.99 -11.23
N LEU A 115 -3.61 -4.92 -10.71
CA LEU A 115 -2.20 -4.67 -10.40
C LEU A 115 -1.35 -5.31 -11.50
N LEU A 116 -0.73 -4.48 -12.34
CA LEU A 116 0.12 -4.91 -13.45
C LEU A 116 1.48 -4.21 -13.34
N ASP A 117 2.57 -4.96 -13.40
CA ASP A 117 3.95 -4.46 -13.34
C ASP A 117 4.24 -3.49 -12.17
N GLY A 118 3.57 -3.69 -11.03
CA GLY A 118 3.74 -2.85 -9.85
C GLY A 118 2.96 -1.54 -9.87
N THR A 119 2.00 -1.38 -10.78
CA THR A 119 1.09 -0.23 -10.86
C THR A 119 -0.35 -0.71 -10.77
N PHE A 120 -1.14 -0.05 -9.93
CA PHE A 120 -2.59 -0.21 -9.89
C PHE A 120 -3.22 0.58 -11.03
N TYR A 121 -4.10 -0.06 -11.80
CA TYR A 121 -4.88 0.55 -12.86
C TYR A 121 -6.36 0.39 -12.55
N VAL A 122 -7.10 1.50 -12.61
CA VAL A 122 -8.53 1.57 -12.33
C VAL A 122 -9.26 1.82 -13.64
N PHE A 123 -10.13 0.90 -14.03
CA PHE A 123 -10.83 0.94 -15.30
C PHE A 123 -12.30 1.30 -15.09
N PRO A 124 -12.86 2.20 -15.91
CA PRO A 124 -14.30 2.43 -15.93
C PRO A 124 -15.03 1.35 -16.74
N PRO A 125 -16.36 1.23 -16.56
CA PRO A 125 -17.19 0.26 -17.29
C PRO A 125 -17.02 0.35 -18.80
N ARG A 126 -16.91 -0.83 -19.44
CA ARG A 126 -16.86 -0.99 -20.91
C ARG A 126 -15.70 -0.27 -21.60
N SER A 127 -14.60 -0.04 -20.88
CA SER A 127 -13.38 0.58 -21.41
C SER A 127 -12.16 -0.26 -21.09
N ASP A 128 -11.25 -0.37 -22.06
CA ASP A 128 -9.91 -0.92 -21.86
C ASP A 128 -8.87 0.16 -21.56
N ARG A 129 -9.29 1.43 -21.51
CA ARG A 129 -8.46 2.53 -21.04
C ARG A 129 -8.69 2.73 -19.56
N PHE A 130 -7.61 2.66 -18.78
CA PHE A 130 -7.63 3.05 -17.37
C PHE A 130 -7.94 4.54 -17.23
N ALA A 131 -8.56 4.90 -16.11
CA ALA A 131 -8.93 6.27 -15.76
C ALA A 131 -8.05 6.83 -14.64
N ILE A 132 -7.62 5.99 -13.70
CA ILE A 132 -6.68 6.32 -12.62
C ILE A 132 -5.58 5.24 -12.62
N HIS A 133 -4.35 5.64 -12.36
CA HIS A 133 -3.26 4.71 -12.08
C HIS A 133 -2.39 5.21 -10.93
N VAL A 134 -1.84 4.30 -10.14
CA VAL A 134 -0.93 4.63 -9.03
C VAL A 134 0.10 3.52 -8.85
N ASP A 135 1.36 3.89 -8.74
CA ASP A 135 2.43 2.93 -8.50
C ASP A 135 2.32 2.33 -7.10
N TYR A 136 2.32 1.01 -7.01
CA TYR A 136 2.22 0.25 -5.75
C TYR A 136 3.26 0.71 -4.73
N GLY A 137 4.49 0.96 -5.17
CA GLY A 137 5.57 1.44 -4.31
C GLY A 137 5.40 2.86 -3.77
N ASN A 138 4.47 3.64 -4.32
CA ASN A 138 4.11 4.97 -3.86
C ASN A 138 2.82 4.98 -3.01
N VAL A 139 2.16 3.83 -2.86
CA VAL A 139 0.99 3.67 -1.99
C VAL A 139 1.45 3.21 -0.60
N PRO A 140 1.45 4.09 0.42
CA PRO A 140 1.73 3.65 1.79
C PRO A 140 0.69 2.65 2.23
N ASN A 141 1.09 1.63 2.98
CA ASN A 141 0.18 0.63 3.54
C ASN A 141 -0.74 0.03 2.47
N ALA A 142 -0.22 -0.21 1.25
CA ALA A 142 -0.96 -0.68 0.08
C ALA A 142 -1.94 -1.86 0.33
N PRO A 143 -1.66 -2.83 1.22
CA PRO A 143 -2.64 -3.86 1.59
C PRO A 143 -3.95 -3.30 2.18
N VAL A 144 -3.88 -2.23 2.98
CA VAL A 144 -5.06 -1.55 3.53
C VAL A 144 -5.86 -0.90 2.41
N PHE A 145 -5.18 -0.17 1.50
CA PHE A 145 -5.78 0.41 0.31
C PHE A 145 -6.54 -0.64 -0.51
N MET A 146 -5.93 -1.80 -0.75
CA MET A 146 -6.55 -2.92 -1.47
C MET A 146 -7.77 -3.49 -0.77
N ALA A 147 -7.73 -3.67 0.55
CA ALA A 147 -8.87 -4.15 1.31
C ALA A 147 -10.06 -3.18 1.23
N LEU A 148 -9.81 -1.87 1.26
CA LEU A 148 -10.86 -0.85 1.11
C LEU A 148 -11.45 -0.84 -0.30
N LEU A 149 -10.62 -0.97 -1.34
CA LEU A 149 -11.12 -1.11 -2.72
C LEU A 149 -12.05 -2.30 -2.87
N LYS A 150 -11.70 -3.45 -2.28
CA LYS A 150 -12.55 -4.64 -2.25
C LYS A 150 -13.85 -4.41 -1.50
N GLN A 151 -13.79 -3.78 -0.33
CA GLN A 151 -14.96 -3.55 0.53
C GLN A 151 -15.96 -2.58 -0.08
N PHE A 152 -15.51 -1.44 -0.63
CA PHE A 152 -16.39 -0.38 -1.13
C PHE A 152 -16.67 -0.48 -2.63
N GLY A 153 -15.69 -0.94 -3.40
CA GLY A 153 -15.81 -1.11 -4.84
C GLY A 153 -16.50 -2.40 -5.29
N LYS A 154 -16.65 -3.37 -4.38
CA LYS A 154 -17.33 -4.66 -4.64
C LYS A 154 -16.63 -5.51 -5.72
N PHE A 155 -15.30 -5.49 -5.79
CA PHE A 155 -14.48 -6.32 -6.68
C PHE A 155 -13.81 -7.49 -5.93
#